data_AF-A0A956A565-F1
#
_entry.id   AF-A0A956A565-F1
#
_cell.length_a   1.000
_cell.length_b   1.000
_cell.length_c   1.000
_cell.angle_alpha   90.00
_cell.angle_beta   90.00
_cell.angle_gamma   90.00
#
_symmetry.space_group_name_H-M   'P 1'
#
loop_
_entity.id
_entity.type
_entity.pdbx_description
1 polymer ?
#
loop_
_entity_poly.entity_id
_entity_poly.type
_entity_poly.pdbx_seq_one_letter_code
_entity_poly.pdbx_strand_id
1 'polypeptide(L)'
;MTAKPVTPAAPPPVPHVTVEDAIADWIDRPVGEVIDHILSRYHGPARRQLGELRALAAAAAIDGALADKLALFDEELTQHMVKEERVAFQMLRAAGGHVGVAMRVMEHEHVLIDRLLAELRDALPVGADGPPGRAQLAILLAEIEADLAPHAALEEILFAGAKAR
;
A
#
# COMPACT_ATOMS: atom_id res chain seq x y z
N MET A 1 40.93 11.83 10.46
CA MET A 1 39.89 10.88 10.91
C MET A 1 38.57 11.33 10.30
N THR A 2 38.16 10.75 9.18
CA THR A 2 36.91 11.10 8.50
C THR A 2 35.76 10.36 9.18
N ALA A 3 34.83 11.09 9.79
CA ALA A 3 33.62 10.51 10.37
C ALA A 3 32.82 9.81 9.25
N LYS A 4 32.48 8.54 9.45
CA LYS A 4 31.55 7.82 8.57
C LYS A 4 30.17 8.50 8.66
N PRO A 5 29.46 8.70 7.53
CA PRO A 5 28.09 9.17 7.58
C PRO A 5 27.24 8.13 8.33
N VAL A 6 26.53 8.60 9.35
CA VAL A 6 25.53 7.81 10.06
C VAL A 6 24.26 7.89 9.23
N THR A 7 23.92 6.82 8.53
CA THR A 7 22.59 6.67 7.92
C THR A 7 21.56 6.72 9.06
N PRO A 8 20.50 7.55 8.98
CA PRO A 8 19.45 7.53 9.99
C PRO A 8 18.87 6.11 10.07
N ALA A 9 18.69 5.60 11.28
CA ALA A 9 18.04 4.33 11.50
C ALA A 9 16.63 4.40 10.92
N ALA A 10 16.21 3.34 10.20
CA ALA A 10 14.84 3.21 9.77
C ALA A 10 13.91 3.32 10.99
N PRO A 11 12.75 4.00 10.88
CA PRO A 11 11.75 3.97 11.94
C PRO A 11 11.43 2.51 12.29
N PRO A 12 11.12 2.20 13.57
CA PRO A 12 10.76 0.85 13.94
C PRO A 12 9.58 0.38 13.08
N PRO A 13 9.56 -0.90 12.66
CA PRO A 13 8.46 -1.43 11.86
C PRO A 13 7.16 -1.19 12.61
N VAL A 14 6.17 -0.62 11.92
CA VAL A 14 4.82 -0.51 12.48
C VAL A 14 4.30 -1.94 12.63
N PRO A 15 3.80 -2.35 13.80
CA PRO A 15 3.29 -3.70 13.96
C PRO A 15 2.18 -3.94 12.91
N HIS A 16 2.38 -5.00 12.13
CA HIS A 16 1.39 -5.43 11.14
C HIS A 16 0.16 -5.95 11.88
N VAL A 17 -0.99 -5.43 11.49
CA VAL A 17 -2.30 -5.83 12.01
C VAL A 17 -2.83 -6.90 11.05
N THR A 18 -3.41 -7.98 11.59
CA THR A 18 -4.05 -8.98 10.73
C THR A 18 -5.31 -8.39 10.09
N VAL A 19 -5.79 -8.99 9.00
CA VAL A 19 -7.06 -8.58 8.38
C VAL A 19 -8.21 -8.74 9.39
N GLU A 20 -8.22 -9.84 10.14
CA GLU A 20 -9.23 -10.16 11.13
C GLU A 20 -9.27 -9.13 12.26
N ASP A 21 -8.12 -8.75 12.81
CA ASP A 21 -8.04 -7.76 13.88
C ASP A 21 -8.44 -6.36 13.38
N ALA A 22 -7.97 -5.99 12.18
CA ALA A 22 -8.33 -4.71 11.58
C ALA A 22 -9.84 -4.60 11.37
N ILE A 23 -10.47 -5.63 10.81
CA ILE A 23 -11.93 -5.68 10.65
C ILE A 23 -12.61 -5.62 12.02
N ALA A 24 -12.21 -6.44 12.99
CA ALA A 24 -12.84 -6.48 14.30
C ALA A 24 -12.84 -5.12 15.02
N ASP A 25 -11.74 -4.37 14.91
CA ASP A 25 -11.59 -3.06 15.57
C ASP A 25 -12.40 -1.93 14.89
N TRP A 26 -12.65 -2.05 13.58
CA TRP A 26 -13.15 -0.97 12.73
C TRP A 26 -14.50 -1.21 12.04
N ILE A 27 -15.04 -2.43 12.03
CA ILE A 27 -16.27 -2.81 11.29
C ILE A 27 -17.49 -1.94 11.64
N ASP A 28 -17.65 -1.59 12.91
CA ASP A 28 -18.82 -0.84 13.42
C ASP A 28 -18.53 0.67 13.60
N ARG A 29 -17.36 1.15 13.15
CA ARG A 29 -16.96 2.55 13.30
C ARG A 29 -17.66 3.43 12.26
N PRO A 30 -17.92 4.71 12.57
CA PRO A 30 -18.43 5.65 11.58
C PRO A 30 -17.51 5.74 10.35
N VAL A 31 -18.08 5.82 9.15
CA VAL A 31 -17.35 5.90 7.87
C VAL A 31 -16.22 6.95 7.91
N GLY A 32 -16.48 8.12 8.49
CA GLY A 32 -15.47 9.17 8.60
C GLY A 32 -14.27 8.76 9.45
N GLU A 33 -14.48 8.04 10.55
CA GLU A 33 -13.41 7.54 11.43
C GLU A 33 -12.59 6.45 10.74
N VAL A 34 -13.24 5.53 10.02
CA VAL A 34 -12.54 4.48 9.25
C VAL A 34 -11.66 5.13 8.17
N ILE A 35 -12.17 6.13 7.45
CA ILE A 35 -11.36 6.86 6.45
C ILE A 35 -10.18 7.58 7.11
N ASP A 36 -10.38 8.27 8.24
CA ASP A 36 -9.28 8.95 8.95
C ASP A 36 -8.20 7.96 9.42
N HIS A 37 -8.63 6.77 9.85
CA HIS A 37 -7.72 5.68 10.17
C HIS A 37 -6.95 5.21 8.94
N ILE A 38 -7.64 4.94 7.82
CA ILE A 38 -7.01 4.51 6.56
C ILE A 38 -5.90 5.48 6.13
N LEU A 39 -6.22 6.78 6.13
CA LEU A 39 -5.28 7.82 5.72
C LEU A 39 -4.03 7.89 6.61
N SER A 40 -4.21 7.75 7.92
CA SER A 40 -3.13 7.92 8.89
C SER A 40 -2.30 6.66 9.09
N ARG A 41 -2.93 5.48 9.16
CA ARG A 41 -2.28 4.19 9.41
C ARG A 41 -1.68 3.57 8.16
N TYR A 42 -2.27 3.79 6.98
CA TYR A 42 -1.85 3.09 5.75
C TYR A 42 -1.33 4.07 4.69
N HIS A 43 -2.12 5.04 4.21
CA HIS A 43 -1.68 5.91 3.10
C HIS A 43 -0.46 6.78 3.46
N GLY A 44 -0.41 7.32 4.67
CA GLY A 44 0.72 8.13 5.15
C GLY A 44 2.06 7.36 5.12
N PRO A 45 2.14 6.19 5.79
CA PRO A 45 3.29 5.29 5.71
C PRO A 45 3.59 4.78 4.29
N ALA A 46 2.58 4.35 3.53
CA ALA A 46 2.74 3.83 2.17
C ALA A 46 3.45 4.83 1.25
N ARG A 47 3.13 6.13 1.32
CA ARG A 47 3.87 7.16 0.55
C ARG A 47 5.35 7.22 0.89
N ARG A 48 5.72 7.05 2.17
CA ARG A 48 7.13 7.03 2.59
C ARG A 48 7.83 5.78 2.08
N GLN A 49 7.19 4.62 2.22
CA GLN A 49 7.69 3.34 1.75
C GLN A 49 7.87 3.33 0.22
N LEU A 50 6.92 3.90 -0.55
CA LEU A 50 7.06 4.06 -1.99
C LEU A 50 8.21 5.01 -2.37
N GLY A 51 8.46 6.05 -1.57
CA GLY A 51 9.65 6.89 -1.72
C GLY A 51 10.95 6.12 -1.52
N GLU A 52 10.99 5.26 -0.50
CA GLU A 52 12.13 4.37 -0.22
C GLU A 52 12.30 3.30 -1.30
N LEU A 53 11.19 2.73 -1.80
CA LEU A 53 11.17 1.74 -2.88
C LEU A 53 11.84 2.31 -4.14
N ARG A 54 11.48 3.53 -4.53
CA ARG A 54 12.11 4.24 -5.66
C ARG A 54 13.62 4.41 -5.46
N ALA A 55 14.03 4.83 -4.26
CA ALA A 55 15.44 5.04 -3.95
C ALA A 55 16.25 3.73 -3.96
N LEU A 56 15.69 2.66 -3.38
CA LEU A 56 16.30 1.34 -3.38
C LEU A 56 16.35 0.74 -4.78
N ALA A 57 15.28 0.86 -5.58
CA ALA A 57 15.25 0.36 -6.94
C ALA A 57 16.31 1.04 -7.83
N ALA A 58 16.53 2.34 -7.64
CA ALA A 58 17.56 3.08 -8.36
C ALA A 58 19.00 2.70 -7.95
N ALA A 59 19.20 2.25 -6.71
CA ALA A 59 20.50 1.87 -6.16
C ALA A 59 20.82 0.38 -6.30
N ALA A 60 19.80 -0.47 -6.38
CA ALA A 60 19.95 -1.92 -6.43
C ALA A 60 20.43 -2.39 -7.80
N ALA A 61 21.27 -3.43 -7.81
CA ALA A 61 21.68 -4.09 -9.04
C ALA A 61 20.60 -5.11 -9.49
N ILE A 62 19.54 -4.59 -10.12
CA ILE A 62 18.42 -5.36 -10.69
C ILE A 62 18.41 -5.27 -12.22
N ASP A 63 17.75 -6.23 -12.87
CA ASP A 63 17.54 -6.18 -14.33
C ASP A 63 16.43 -5.17 -14.70
N GLY A 64 16.38 -4.80 -15.99
CA GLY A 64 15.42 -3.81 -16.48
C GLY A 64 13.96 -4.26 -16.33
N ALA A 65 13.68 -5.56 -16.47
CA ALA A 65 12.32 -6.07 -16.35
C ALA A 65 11.78 -5.94 -14.92
N LEU A 66 12.62 -6.20 -13.91
CA LEU A 66 12.28 -5.99 -12.51
C LEU A 66 12.16 -4.49 -12.18
N ALA A 67 13.05 -3.65 -12.72
CA ALA A 67 12.95 -2.20 -12.55
C ALA A 67 11.62 -1.65 -13.11
N ASP A 68 11.22 -2.08 -14.30
CA ASP A 68 9.96 -1.68 -14.93
C ASP A 68 8.74 -2.13 -14.11
N LYS A 69 8.76 -3.35 -13.56
CA LYS A 69 7.68 -3.85 -12.68
C LYS A 69 7.57 -3.06 -11.38
N LEU A 70 8.70 -2.72 -10.75
CA LEU A 70 8.72 -1.90 -9.54
C LEU A 70 8.16 -0.49 -9.81
N ALA A 71 8.54 0.10 -10.95
CA ALA A 71 8.03 1.40 -11.36
C ALA A 71 6.52 1.37 -11.64
N LEU A 72 6.02 0.32 -12.31
CA LEU A 72 4.60 0.12 -12.55
C LEU A 72 3.81 -0.01 -11.23
N PHE A 73 4.27 -0.86 -10.31
CA PHE A 73 3.63 -1.00 -9.00
C PHE A 73 3.58 0.32 -8.23
N ASP A 74 4.68 1.07 -8.22
CA ASP A 74 4.75 2.37 -7.59
C ASP A 74 3.75 3.38 -8.19
N GLU A 75 3.65 3.43 -9.53
CA GLU A 75 2.72 4.29 -10.23
C GLU A 75 1.27 3.92 -9.92
N GLU A 76 0.90 2.64 -10.06
CA GLU A 76 -0.46 2.16 -9.84
C GLU A 76 -0.92 2.40 -8.40
N LEU A 77 -0.11 2.03 -7.40
CA LEU A 77 -0.47 2.24 -5.99
C LEU A 77 -0.55 3.73 -5.65
N THR A 78 0.36 4.56 -6.18
CA THR A 78 0.30 6.02 -5.97
C THR A 78 -0.97 6.62 -6.56
N GLN A 79 -1.31 6.26 -7.80
CA GLN A 79 -2.49 6.79 -8.48
C GLN A 79 -3.78 6.31 -7.82
N HIS A 80 -3.82 5.04 -7.39
CA HIS A 80 -4.91 4.45 -6.65
C HIS A 80 -5.24 5.25 -5.38
N MET A 81 -4.28 5.41 -4.47
CA MET A 81 -4.47 6.18 -3.23
C MET A 81 -4.93 7.63 -3.50
N VAL A 82 -4.44 8.26 -4.58
CA VAL A 82 -4.86 9.61 -4.98
C VAL A 82 -6.34 9.65 -5.39
N LYS A 83 -6.82 8.64 -6.12
CA LYS A 83 -8.23 8.53 -6.52
C LYS A 83 -9.11 8.34 -5.29
N GLU A 84 -8.68 7.55 -4.34
CA GLU A 84 -9.42 7.34 -3.10
C GLU A 84 -9.54 8.63 -2.29
N GLU A 85 -8.42 9.27 -2.02
CA GLU A 85 -8.36 10.49 -1.21
C GLU A 85 -9.15 11.67 -1.80
N ARG A 86 -9.01 11.86 -3.11
CA ARG A 86 -9.59 13.02 -3.80
C ARG A 86 -11.01 12.77 -4.27
N VAL A 87 -11.41 11.52 -4.45
CA VAL A 87 -12.70 11.17 -5.04
C VAL A 87 -13.48 10.21 -4.15
N ALA A 88 -13.02 8.97 -3.98
CA ALA A 88 -13.81 7.92 -3.34
C ALA A 88 -14.18 8.28 -1.89
N PHE A 89 -13.21 8.66 -1.07
CA PHE A 89 -13.41 9.04 0.33
C PHE A 89 -14.25 10.31 0.49
N GLN A 90 -14.14 11.26 -0.43
CA GLN A 90 -14.99 12.45 -0.42
C GLN A 90 -16.46 12.09 -0.71
N MET A 91 -16.69 11.20 -1.68
CA MET A 91 -18.02 10.70 -2.00
C MET A 91 -18.62 9.89 -0.83
N LEU A 92 -17.82 9.04 -0.18
CA LEU A 92 -18.25 8.27 0.99
C LEU A 92 -18.63 9.17 2.17
N ARG A 93 -17.86 10.24 2.44
CA ARG A 93 -18.18 11.22 3.49
C ARG A 93 -19.44 12.03 3.19
N ALA A 94 -19.69 12.36 1.94
CA ALA A 94 -20.86 13.14 1.53
C ALA A 94 -22.19 12.37 1.67
N ALA A 95 -22.15 11.05 1.90
CA ALA A 95 -23.30 10.18 2.13
C ALA A 95 -24.44 10.32 1.09
N GLY A 96 -24.12 10.65 -0.17
CA GLY A 96 -25.11 10.86 -1.22
C GLY A 96 -24.59 10.57 -2.63
N GLY A 97 -25.46 10.01 -3.47
CA GLY A 97 -25.22 9.78 -4.91
C GLY A 97 -24.93 8.33 -5.29
N HIS A 98 -24.89 8.07 -6.61
CA HIS A 98 -24.60 6.75 -7.18
C HIS A 98 -23.08 6.46 -7.14
N VAL A 99 -22.56 6.12 -5.96
CA VAL A 99 -21.12 5.84 -5.76
C VAL A 99 -20.70 4.45 -6.26
N GLY A 100 -21.65 3.54 -6.51
CA GLY A 100 -21.36 2.13 -6.77
C GLY A 100 -20.52 1.85 -8.02
N VAL A 101 -20.55 2.71 -9.04
CA VAL A 101 -19.64 2.57 -10.20
C VAL A 101 -18.19 2.88 -9.77
N ALA A 102 -17.97 3.95 -9.01
CA ALA A 102 -16.65 4.34 -8.55
C ALA A 102 -16.06 3.27 -7.61
N MET A 103 -16.87 2.71 -6.70
CA MET A 103 -16.41 1.65 -5.79
C MET A 103 -15.94 0.40 -6.56
N ARG A 104 -16.66 -0.01 -7.62
CA ARG A 104 -16.24 -1.13 -8.47
C ARG A 104 -14.92 -0.88 -9.22
N VAL A 105 -14.60 0.37 -9.53
CA VAL A 105 -13.30 0.71 -10.13
C VAL A 105 -12.19 0.56 -9.10
N MET A 106 -12.39 1.02 -7.85
CA MET A 106 -11.41 0.83 -6.77
C MET A 106 -11.19 -0.66 -6.48
N GLU A 107 -12.25 -1.46 -6.38
CA GLU A 107 -12.19 -2.91 -6.22
C GLU A 107 -11.39 -3.61 -7.34
N HIS A 108 -11.55 -3.15 -8.58
CA HIS A 108 -10.77 -3.68 -9.70
C HIS A 108 -9.28 -3.34 -9.59
N GLU A 109 -8.97 -2.14 -9.09
CA GLU A 109 -7.60 -1.71 -8.88
C GLU A 109 -6.93 -2.43 -7.71
N HIS A 110 -7.66 -2.78 -6.64
CA HIS A 110 -7.16 -3.68 -5.59
C HIS A 110 -6.65 -5.00 -6.18
N VAL A 111 -7.45 -5.63 -7.05
CA VAL A 111 -7.07 -6.88 -7.72
C VAL A 111 -5.82 -6.70 -8.58
N LEU A 112 -5.67 -5.56 -9.26
CA LEU A 112 -4.47 -5.26 -10.04
C LEU A 112 -3.24 -5.10 -9.13
N ILE A 113 -3.37 -4.37 -8.03
CA ILE A 113 -2.29 -4.13 -7.07
C ILE A 113 -1.83 -5.45 -6.43
N ASP A 114 -2.76 -6.30 -5.99
CA ASP A 114 -2.46 -7.62 -5.45
C ASP A 114 -1.69 -8.51 -6.44
N ARG A 115 -2.10 -8.46 -7.71
CA ARG A 115 -1.41 -9.19 -8.77
C ARG A 115 0.02 -8.67 -8.96
N LEU A 116 0.23 -7.35 -8.99
CA LEU A 116 1.56 -6.76 -9.16
C LEU A 116 2.48 -7.14 -7.99
N LEU A 117 1.96 -7.13 -6.75
CA LEU A 117 2.69 -7.57 -5.56
C LEU A 117 3.08 -9.04 -5.66
N ALA A 118 2.16 -9.92 -6.07
CA ALA A 118 2.46 -11.34 -6.25
C ALA A 118 3.57 -11.55 -7.29
N GLU A 119 3.51 -10.86 -8.43
CA GLU A 119 4.56 -10.94 -9.45
C GLU A 119 5.91 -10.40 -8.96
N LEU A 120 5.91 -9.36 -8.14
CA LEU A 120 7.12 -8.80 -7.52
C LEU A 120 7.70 -9.73 -6.46
N ARG A 121 6.85 -10.35 -5.63
CA ARG A 121 7.24 -11.33 -4.61
C ARG A 121 7.91 -12.55 -5.23
N ASP A 122 7.39 -13.04 -6.35
CA ASP A 122 7.99 -14.16 -7.08
C ASP A 122 9.35 -13.77 -7.69
N ALA A 123 9.51 -12.53 -8.14
CA ALA A 123 10.77 -12.02 -8.71
C ALA A 123 11.81 -11.61 -7.64
N LEU A 124 11.36 -11.28 -6.44
CA LEU A 124 12.14 -10.83 -5.28
C LEU A 124 11.64 -11.52 -4.00
N PRO A 125 11.90 -12.83 -3.83
CA PRO A 125 11.50 -13.51 -2.60
C PRO A 125 12.22 -12.91 -1.39
N VAL A 126 11.56 -12.92 -0.22
CA VAL A 126 12.19 -12.49 1.04
C VAL A 126 13.43 -13.34 1.31
N GLY A 127 14.52 -12.68 1.69
CA GLY A 127 15.82 -13.36 1.83
C GLY A 127 16.49 -13.67 0.49
N ALA A 128 16.06 -13.05 -0.61
CA ALA A 128 16.76 -13.14 -1.89
C ALA A 128 18.25 -12.78 -1.73
N ASP A 129 19.09 -13.80 -1.77
CA ASP A 129 20.53 -13.66 -1.95
C ASP A 129 20.79 -13.06 -3.34
N GLY A 130 21.78 -12.17 -3.45
CA GLY A 130 22.13 -11.62 -4.75
C GLY A 130 22.83 -10.26 -4.67
N PRO A 131 22.86 -9.54 -5.81
CA PRO A 131 23.48 -8.23 -5.89
C PRO A 131 22.94 -7.25 -4.84
N PRO A 132 23.74 -6.24 -4.44
CA PRO A 132 23.37 -5.29 -3.39
C PRO A 132 21.99 -4.67 -3.60
N GLY A 133 21.20 -4.57 -2.53
CA GLY A 133 19.88 -3.90 -2.53
C GLY A 133 18.68 -4.82 -2.74
N ARG A 134 18.85 -6.04 -3.28
CA ARG A 134 17.72 -6.96 -3.52
C ARG A 134 17.02 -7.42 -2.24
N ALA A 135 17.80 -7.76 -1.21
CA ALA A 135 17.24 -8.17 0.08
C ALA A 135 16.42 -7.04 0.73
N GLN A 136 16.92 -5.80 0.66
CA GLN A 136 16.21 -4.63 1.17
C GLN A 136 14.91 -4.37 0.40
N LEU A 137 14.93 -4.48 -0.93
CA LEU A 137 13.73 -4.38 -1.76
C LEU A 137 12.68 -5.43 -1.38
N ALA A 138 13.11 -6.70 -1.21
CA ALA A 138 12.20 -7.78 -0.84
C ALA A 138 11.58 -7.58 0.55
N ILE A 139 12.36 -7.09 1.52
CA ILE A 139 11.86 -6.76 2.87
C ILE A 139 10.83 -5.63 2.79
N LEU A 140 11.16 -4.52 2.11
CA LEU A 140 10.27 -3.38 1.99
C LEU A 140 8.96 -3.74 1.27
N LEU A 141 9.02 -4.54 0.20
CA LEU A 141 7.82 -5.02 -0.49
C LEU A 141 6.95 -5.88 0.42
N ALA A 142 7.56 -6.78 1.22
CA ALA A 142 6.82 -7.59 2.18
C ALA A 142 6.15 -6.74 3.26
N GLU A 143 6.81 -5.66 3.72
CA GLU A 143 6.22 -4.71 4.68
C GLU A 143 5.05 -3.93 4.06
N ILE A 144 5.18 -3.46 2.81
CA ILE A 144 4.10 -2.79 2.09
C ILE A 144 2.91 -3.76 1.92
N GLU A 145 3.17 -4.97 1.46
CA GLU A 145 2.14 -6.00 1.26
C GLU A 145 1.39 -6.33 2.56
N ALA A 146 2.11 -6.51 3.66
CA ALA A 146 1.52 -6.82 4.96
C ALA A 146 0.60 -5.71 5.49
N ASP A 147 0.85 -4.45 5.11
CA ASP A 147 -0.02 -3.32 5.46
C ASP A 147 -1.15 -3.11 4.45
N LEU A 148 -0.99 -3.50 3.18
CA LEU A 148 -2.04 -3.36 2.15
C LEU A 148 -3.20 -4.35 2.32
N ALA A 149 -2.96 -5.54 2.84
CA ALA A 149 -4.02 -6.52 3.06
C ALA A 149 -5.10 -6.05 4.07
N PRO A 150 -4.76 -5.65 5.31
CA PRO A 150 -5.76 -5.10 6.24
C PRO A 150 -6.32 -3.76 5.77
N HIS A 151 -5.54 -2.97 5.04
CA HIS A 151 -5.98 -1.72 4.43
C HIS A 151 -7.15 -1.94 3.45
N ALA A 152 -6.94 -2.77 2.42
CA ALA A 152 -7.95 -3.05 1.41
C ALA A 152 -9.20 -3.68 2.04
N ALA A 153 -9.04 -4.52 3.06
CA ALA A 153 -10.18 -5.11 3.77
C ALA A 153 -11.12 -4.07 4.41
N LEU A 154 -10.56 -3.00 4.99
CA LEU A 154 -11.37 -1.90 5.54
C LEU A 154 -12.08 -1.11 4.44
N GLU A 155 -11.43 -0.91 3.30
CA GLU A 155 -12.02 -0.25 2.14
C GLU A 155 -13.16 -1.06 1.53
N GLU A 156 -13.00 -2.37 1.38
CA GLU A 156 -14.05 -3.27 0.90
C GLU A 156 -15.30 -3.21 1.77
N ILE A 157 -15.15 -3.09 3.10
CA ILE A 157 -16.27 -2.87 4.02
C ILE A 157 -16.97 -1.54 3.73
N LEU A 158 -16.20 -0.45 3.59
CA LEU A 158 -16.77 0.86 3.25
C LEU A 158 -17.49 0.84 1.91
N PHE A 159 -16.89 0.21 0.91
CA PHE A 159 -17.40 0.12 -0.45
C PHE A 159 -18.67 -0.74 -0.52
N ALA A 160 -18.69 -1.88 0.15
CA ALA A 160 -19.88 -2.73 0.29
C ALA A 160 -21.01 -1.99 1.00
N GLY A 161 -20.72 -1.34 2.13
CA GLY A 161 -21.68 -0.54 2.89
C GLY A 161 -22.24 0.64 2.10
N ALA A 162 -21.45 1.23 1.20
CA ALA A 162 -21.88 2.31 0.33
C ALA A 162 -22.73 1.84 -0.86
N LYS A 163 -22.40 0.68 -1.45
CA LYS A 163 -23.17 0.06 -2.54
C LYS A 163 -24.54 -0.46 -2.11
N ALA A 164 -24.72 -0.74 -0.82
CA ALA A 164 -25.98 -1.25 -0.26
C ALA A 164 -27.02 -0.17 0.08
N ARG A 165 -26.68 1.11 -0.09
CA ARG A 165 -27.56 2.27 0.16
C ARG A 165 -28.24 2.73 -1.12
#